data_AF-B8MLM3-F1
#
_entry.id   AF-B8MLM3-F1
#
_cell.length_a   1.000
_cell.length_b   1.000
_cell.length_c   1.000
_cell.angle_alpha   90.00
_cell.angle_beta   90.00
_cell.angle_gamma   90.00
#
_symmetry.space_group_name_H-M   'P 1'
#
loop_
_entity.id
_entity.type
_entity.pdbx_description
1 polymer ?
#
loop_
_entity_poly.entity_id
_entity_poly.type
_entity_poly.pdbx_seq_one_letter_code
_entity_poly.pdbx_strand_id
1 'polypeptide(L)'
;MADKPAVLPAHPRESRENAQTRIGAPMGRTKEQVAADFADFQRTIPSSDIVIFSDGSRLVDGCAGGGYIGLQAYHQFLRSSLSYGHGKEVFNTEAEAALAGAQAAIAYPTAQFATNL
;
A
#
# COMPACT_ATOMS: atom_id res chain seq x y z
N MET A 1 14.83 -40.05 11.58
CA MET A 1 15.64 -38.88 11.18
C MET A 1 14.65 -37.87 10.61
N ALA A 2 14.38 -36.78 11.34
CA ALA A 2 13.47 -35.75 10.87
C ALA A 2 14.24 -34.80 9.94
N ASP A 3 13.64 -34.52 8.78
CA ASP A 3 14.20 -33.67 7.75
C ASP A 3 14.36 -32.23 8.28
N LYS A 4 15.56 -31.67 8.15
CA LYS A 4 15.89 -30.35 8.66
C LYS A 4 15.31 -29.31 7.68
N PRO A 5 14.45 -28.38 8.11
CA PRO A 5 13.86 -27.41 7.19
C PRO A 5 14.98 -26.58 6.54
N ALA A 6 14.89 -26.41 5.23
CA ALA A 6 15.82 -25.61 4.45
C ALA A 6 15.82 -24.17 4.99
N VAL A 7 16.94 -23.76 5.57
CA VAL A 7 17.18 -22.38 5.97
C VAL A 7 17.47 -21.61 4.69
N LEU A 8 16.54 -20.74 4.27
CA LEU A 8 16.80 -19.79 3.18
C LEU A 8 18.00 -18.92 3.57
N PRO A 9 18.93 -18.61 2.63
CA PRO A 9 20.07 -17.76 2.93
C PRO A 9 19.57 -16.41 3.47
N ALA A 10 20.05 -16.05 4.66
CA ALA A 10 19.76 -14.74 5.25
C ALA A 10 20.44 -13.67 4.39
N HIS A 11 19.70 -13.08 3.46
CA HIS A 11 20.16 -11.89 2.77
C HIS A 11 20.44 -10.80 3.81
N PRO A 12 21.60 -10.13 3.76
CA PRO A 12 21.88 -9.00 4.63
C PRO A 12 20.74 -7.98 4.48
N ARG A 13 20.07 -7.65 5.60
CA ARG A 13 19.06 -6.60 5.58
C ARG A 13 19.77 -5.26 5.36
N GLU A 14 19.41 -4.60 4.28
CA GLU A 14 19.79 -3.21 4.03
C GLU A 14 19.31 -2.32 5.19
N SER A 15 20.11 -1.33 5.59
CA SER A 15 19.67 -0.35 6.58
C SER A 15 18.51 0.49 6.02
N ARG A 16 17.63 0.99 6.89
CA ARG A 16 16.53 1.86 6.47
C ARG A 16 17.03 3.08 5.67
N GLU A 17 18.14 3.67 6.10
CA GLU A 17 18.74 4.85 5.47
C GLU A 17 19.28 4.54 4.06
N ASN A 18 19.94 3.40 3.89
CA ASN A 18 20.42 2.96 2.58
C ASN A 18 19.24 2.67 1.65
N ALA A 19 18.21 1.99 2.16
CA ALA A 19 17.00 1.73 1.38
C ALA A 19 16.32 3.02 0.96
N GLN A 20 16.17 3.98 1.88
CA GLN A 20 15.61 5.30 1.60
C GLN A 20 16.40 6.06 0.52
N THR A 21 17.73 6.06 0.62
CA THR A 21 18.61 6.66 -0.39
C THR A 21 18.44 5.99 -1.75
N ARG A 22 18.43 4.65 -1.79
CA ARG A 22 18.34 3.86 -3.01
C ARG A 22 17.00 4.03 -3.74
N ILE A 23 15.90 4.19 -3.01
CA ILE A 23 14.57 4.40 -3.61
C ILE A 23 14.26 5.88 -3.88
N GLY A 24 15.19 6.80 -3.61
CA GLY A 24 14.97 8.23 -3.76
C GLY A 24 13.88 8.77 -2.83
N ALA A 25 13.80 8.25 -1.59
CA ALA A 25 12.88 8.77 -0.59
C ALA A 25 13.10 10.29 -0.40
N PRO A 26 12.06 11.05 -0.03
CA PRO A 26 12.13 12.51 0.13
C PRO A 26 12.95 12.92 1.37
N MET A 27 14.25 12.66 1.34
CA MET A 27 15.20 12.94 2.41
C MET A 27 15.24 14.45 2.69
N GLY A 28 15.19 14.83 3.96
CA GLY A 28 15.25 16.23 4.39
C GLY A 28 13.95 17.03 4.24
N ARG A 29 12.85 16.40 3.80
CA ARG A 29 11.52 17.03 3.80
C ARG A 29 10.76 16.75 5.09
N THR A 30 9.98 17.72 5.55
CA THR A 30 9.03 17.49 6.64
C THR A 30 7.83 16.69 6.15
N LYS A 31 7.07 16.09 7.07
CA LYS A 31 5.86 15.34 6.70
C LYS A 31 4.83 16.23 6.00
N GLU A 32 4.77 17.49 6.41
CA GLU A 32 3.85 18.50 5.88
C GLU A 32 4.22 18.84 4.42
N GLN A 33 5.52 18.98 4.12
CA GLN A 33 5.99 19.19 2.75
C GLN A 33 5.66 17.99 1.88
N VAL A 34 5.93 16.77 2.35
CA VAL A 34 5.60 15.53 1.61
C VAL A 34 4.10 15.40 1.37
N ALA A 35 3.27 15.78 2.34
CA ALA A 35 1.82 15.75 2.20
C ALA A 35 1.32 16.78 1.17
N ALA A 36 1.91 17.99 1.14
CA ALA A 36 1.60 19.01 0.16
C ALA A 36 2.01 18.56 -1.26
N ASP A 37 3.24 18.08 -1.42
CA ASP A 37 3.75 17.55 -2.70
C ASP A 37 2.87 16.40 -3.21
N PHE A 38 2.40 15.55 -2.31
CA PHE A 38 1.50 14.45 -2.64
C PHE A 38 0.11 14.94 -3.09
N ALA A 39 -0.43 15.96 -2.43
CA ALA A 39 -1.70 16.58 -2.84
C ALA A 39 -1.59 17.23 -4.23
N ASP A 40 -0.45 17.83 -4.55
CA ASP A 40 -0.18 18.38 -5.88
C ASP A 40 0.00 17.27 -6.92
N PHE A 41 0.74 16.21 -6.60
CA PHE A 41 0.84 15.02 -7.44
C PHE A 41 -0.52 14.41 -7.74
N GLN A 42 -1.41 14.28 -6.74
CA GLN A 42 -2.75 13.72 -6.97
C GLN A 42 -3.55 14.49 -8.02
N ARG A 43 -3.35 15.82 -8.15
CA ARG A 43 -4.04 16.65 -9.14
C ARG A 43 -3.52 16.44 -10.56
N THR A 44 -2.37 15.82 -10.76
CA THR A 44 -1.84 15.51 -12.10
C THR A 44 -2.41 14.21 -12.68
N ILE A 45 -3.02 13.38 -11.83
CA ILE A 45 -3.65 12.12 -12.24
C ILE A 45 -4.96 12.43 -12.98
N PRO A 46 -5.21 11.83 -14.17
CA PRO A 46 -6.45 12.02 -14.89
C PRO A 46 -7.68 11.74 -14.04
N SER A 47 -8.73 12.54 -14.19
CA SER A 47 -9.95 12.42 -13.38
C SER A 47 -10.69 11.10 -13.60
N SER A 48 -10.49 10.46 -14.75
CA SER A 48 -11.05 9.14 -15.08
C SER A 48 -10.32 7.99 -14.39
N ASP A 49 -9.11 8.22 -13.88
CA ASP A 49 -8.29 7.17 -13.31
C ASP A 49 -8.71 6.94 -11.85
N ILE A 50 -8.74 5.66 -11.48
CA ILE A 50 -8.96 5.24 -10.10
C ILE A 50 -7.61 4.87 -9.51
N VAL A 51 -7.27 5.50 -8.38
CA VAL A 51 -6.03 5.24 -7.65
C VAL A 51 -6.36 4.58 -6.32
N ILE A 52 -5.75 3.42 -6.08
CA ILE A 52 -5.90 2.69 -4.82
C ILE A 52 -4.60 2.82 -4.04
N PHE A 53 -4.69 3.42 -2.85
CA PHE A 53 -3.61 3.41 -1.87
C PHE A 53 -3.95 2.36 -0.84
N SER A 54 -3.08 1.35 -0.71
CA SER A 54 -3.18 0.30 0.29
C SER A 54 -2.02 0.36 1.26
N ASP A 55 -2.25 -0.10 2.48
CA ASP A 55 -1.20 -0.25 3.50
C ASP A 55 -1.46 -1.50 4.33
N GLY A 56 -0.36 -2.10 4.80
CA GLY A 56 -0.34 -3.27 5.67
C GLY A 56 0.31 -2.93 6.99
N SER A 57 -0.27 -3.39 8.10
CA SER A 57 0.31 -3.21 9.43
C SER A 57 0.34 -4.52 10.21
N ARG A 58 1.27 -4.61 11.15
CA ARG A 58 1.33 -5.68 12.15
C ARG A 58 1.63 -5.10 13.51
N LEU A 59 0.82 -5.48 14.49
CA LEU A 59 1.00 -5.14 15.89
C LEU A 59 2.10 -5.98 16.53
N VAL A 60 2.57 -5.54 17.69
CA VAL A 60 3.64 -6.22 18.45
C VAL A 60 3.21 -7.62 18.91
N ASP A 61 1.92 -7.82 19.15
CA ASP A 61 1.33 -9.13 19.51
C ASP A 61 1.22 -10.11 18.32
N GLY A 62 1.59 -9.66 17.10
CA GLY A 62 1.55 -10.49 15.90
C GLY A 62 0.23 -10.44 15.15
N CYS A 63 -0.77 -9.67 15.61
CA CYS A 63 -1.97 -9.39 14.84
C CYS A 63 -1.64 -8.52 13.63
N ALA A 64 -2.11 -8.93 12.45
CA ALA A 64 -1.91 -8.19 11.22
C ALA A 64 -3.23 -7.63 10.69
N GLY A 65 -3.13 -6.45 10.10
CA GLY A 65 -4.24 -5.74 9.46
C GLY A 65 -3.78 -5.12 8.15
N GLY A 66 -4.74 -4.66 7.37
CA GLY A 66 -4.49 -3.88 6.18
C GLY A 66 -5.65 -2.93 5.92
N GLY A 67 -5.45 -1.99 5.02
CA GLY A 67 -6.49 -1.05 4.66
C GLY A 67 -6.22 -0.46 3.30
N TYR A 68 -7.26 0.12 2.73
CA TYR A 68 -7.13 0.85 1.49
C TYR A 68 -8.05 2.07 1.48
N ILE A 69 -7.66 3.06 0.68
CA ILE A 69 -8.52 4.14 0.21
C ILE A 69 -8.52 4.15 -1.32
N GLY A 70 -9.65 4.55 -1.90
CA GLY A 70 -9.77 4.77 -3.33
C GLY A 70 -10.07 6.22 -3.63
N LEU A 71 -9.28 6.80 -4.53
CA LEU A 71 -9.44 8.15 -5.04
C LEU A 71 -9.80 8.10 -6.52
N GLN A 72 -10.72 8.99 -6.92
CA GLN A 72 -11.00 9.29 -8.32
C GLN A 72 -11.29 10.79 -8.41
N ALA A 73 -10.74 11.45 -9.43
CA ALA A 73 -10.85 12.91 -9.57
C ALA A 73 -10.59 13.63 -8.24
N TYR A 74 -9.42 13.39 -7.61
CA TYR A 74 -8.99 14.00 -6.33
C TYR A 74 -9.95 13.82 -5.14
N HIS A 75 -10.98 12.98 -5.25
CA HIS A 75 -11.96 12.71 -4.21
C HIS A 75 -11.88 11.28 -3.72
N GLN A 76 -11.90 11.11 -2.39
CA GLN A 76 -12.01 9.80 -1.78
C GLN A 76 -13.43 9.27 -1.90
N PHE A 77 -13.59 8.13 -2.58
CA PHE A 77 -14.88 7.46 -2.75
C PHE A 77 -14.91 6.07 -2.12
N LEU A 78 -13.76 5.50 -1.77
CA LEU A 78 -13.64 4.22 -1.07
C LEU A 78 -12.71 4.32 0.14
N ARG A 79 -13.06 3.59 1.19
CA ARG A 79 -12.20 3.35 2.36
C ARG A 79 -12.60 2.06 3.04
N SER A 80 -11.63 1.23 3.40
CA SER A 80 -11.88 0.05 4.22
C SER A 80 -10.67 -0.31 5.07
N SER A 81 -10.92 -1.12 6.10
CA SER A 81 -9.91 -1.71 6.98
C SER A 81 -10.25 -3.18 7.17
N LEU A 82 -9.22 -4.03 7.11
CA LEU A 82 -9.29 -5.47 7.09
C LEU A 82 -8.46 -6.01 8.25
N SER A 83 -9.06 -6.89 9.05
CA SER A 83 -8.37 -7.60 10.12
C SER A 83 -8.07 -9.02 9.65
N TYR A 84 -6.81 -9.43 9.75
CA TYR A 84 -6.37 -10.75 9.31
C TYR A 84 -5.96 -11.68 10.45
N GLY A 85 -5.94 -11.19 11.69
CA GLY A 85 -5.57 -11.97 12.87
C GLY A 85 -4.07 -12.29 12.93
N HIS A 86 -3.73 -13.37 13.63
CA HIS A 86 -2.34 -13.77 13.89
C HIS A 86 -1.73 -14.56 12.71
N GLY A 87 -0.40 -14.56 12.64
CA GLY A 87 0.35 -15.47 11.75
C GLY A 87 0.47 -15.00 10.31
N LYS A 88 0.13 -13.74 10.03
CA LYS A 88 0.24 -13.14 8.69
C LYS A 88 1.35 -12.11 8.64
N GLU A 89 2.20 -12.22 7.62
CA GLU A 89 3.27 -11.25 7.37
C GLU A 89 2.70 -9.94 6.79
N VAL A 90 3.36 -8.82 7.09
CA VAL A 90 2.92 -7.46 6.68
C VAL A 90 2.79 -7.35 5.15
N PHE A 91 3.73 -7.92 4.40
CA PHE A 91 3.66 -7.88 2.94
C PHE A 91 2.44 -8.63 2.38
N ASN A 92 1.99 -9.69 3.07
CA ASN A 92 0.78 -10.41 2.66
C ASN A 92 -0.46 -9.55 2.94
N THR A 93 -0.48 -8.79 4.03
CA THR A 93 -1.63 -7.93 4.35
C THR A 93 -1.73 -6.71 3.45
N GLU A 94 -0.60 -6.16 3.02
CA GLU A 94 -0.52 -5.08 2.03
C GLU A 94 -1.05 -5.53 0.66
N ALA A 95 -0.56 -6.68 0.16
CA ALA A 95 -1.01 -7.23 -1.13
C ALA A 95 -2.51 -7.57 -1.13
N GLU A 96 -3.03 -8.12 -0.03
CA GLU A 96 -4.45 -8.39 0.09
C GLU A 96 -5.30 -7.12 0.22
N ALA A 97 -4.81 -6.10 0.92
CA ALA A 97 -5.48 -4.80 0.97
C ALA A 97 -5.53 -4.14 -0.42
N ALA A 98 -4.44 -4.25 -1.20
CA ALA A 98 -4.41 -3.77 -2.58
C ALA A 98 -5.44 -4.51 -3.47
N LEU A 99 -5.48 -5.85 -3.37
CA LEU A 99 -6.44 -6.67 -4.10
C LEU A 99 -7.88 -6.32 -3.74
N ALA A 100 -8.19 -6.24 -2.45
CA ALA A 100 -9.52 -5.87 -1.97
C ALA A 100 -9.92 -4.46 -2.43
N GLY A 101 -8.98 -3.51 -2.42
CA GLY A 101 -9.21 -2.16 -2.91
C GLY A 101 -9.50 -2.12 -4.41
N ALA A 102 -8.75 -2.86 -5.23
CA ALA A 102 -8.98 -2.95 -6.66
C ALA A 102 -10.33 -3.61 -6.99
N GLN A 103 -10.69 -4.69 -6.28
CA GLN A 103 -11.99 -5.35 -6.44
C GLN A 103 -13.15 -4.41 -6.06
N ALA A 104 -13.02 -3.69 -4.95
CA ALA A 104 -14.03 -2.73 -4.51
C ALA A 104 -14.19 -1.57 -5.49
N ALA A 105 -13.09 -1.10 -6.08
CA ALA A 105 -13.12 -0.07 -7.11
C ALA A 105 -13.85 -0.51 -8.38
N ILE A 106 -13.56 -1.71 -8.89
CA ILE A 106 -14.22 -2.25 -10.08
C ILE A 106 -15.73 -2.43 -9.83
N ALA A 107 -16.12 -2.86 -8.63
CA ALA A 107 -17.52 -3.06 -8.27
C ALA A 107 -18.26 -1.75 -7.92
N TYR A 108 -17.56 -0.60 -7.85
CA TYR A 108 -18.18 0.64 -7.39
C TYR A 108 -19.13 1.20 -8.46
N PRO A 109 -20.42 1.46 -8.15
CA PRO A 109 -21.43 1.78 -9.16
C PRO A 109 -21.16 3.02 -10.01
N THR A 110 -20.40 3.97 -9.48
CA THR A 110 -20.07 5.23 -10.16
C THR A 110 -18.60 5.32 -10.55
N ALA A 111 -17.87 4.20 -10.53
CA ALA A 111 -16.50 4.15 -11.02
C ALA A 111 -16.47 4.58 -12.49
N GLN A 112 -15.72 5.63 -12.78
CA GLN A 112 -15.38 5.97 -14.16
C GLN A 112 -14.14 5.18 -14.54
N PHE A 113 -14.13 4.60 -15.74
CA PHE A 113 -12.97 3.87 -16.24
C PHE A 113 -12.34 4.70 -17.35
N ALA A 114 -11.01 4.79 -17.30
CA ALA A 114 -10.24 5.38 -18.38
C ALA A 114 -10.49 4.60 -19.69
N THR A 115 -10.62 5.33 -20.80
CA THR A 115 -10.96 4.75 -22.12
C THR A 115 -9.72 4.50 -22.99
N ASN A 116 -8.53 4.59 -22.41
CA ASN A 116 -7.25 4.31 -23.06
C ASN A 116 -6.94 2.81 -23.01
N LEU A 117 -7.73 2.02 -23.74
CA LEU A 117 -7.40 0.65 -24.11
C LEU A 117 -6.84 0.59 -25.53
#